data_AF-A0A4D6XX20-F1
#
_entry.id   AF-A0A4D6XX20-F1
#
_cell.length_a   1.000
_cell.length_b   1.000
_cell.length_c   1.000
_cell.angle_alpha   90.00
_cell.angle_beta   90.00
_cell.angle_gamma   90.00
#
_symmetry.space_group_name_H-M   'P 1'
#
loop_
_entity.id
_entity.type
_entity.pdbx_description
1 polymer ?
#
loop_
_entity_poly.entity_id
_entity_poly.type
_entity_poly.pdbx_seq_one_letter_code
_entity_poly.pdbx_strand_id
1 'polypeptide(L)' 'MINKIPVITIDGPSGVGKSTLSKMIAKKLNWSVLESGKIYRLIALLALNKKINIIEKNIIPIAKRLDFILIKKKI' A
#
# COMPACT_ATOMS: atom_id res chain seq x y z
N MET A 1 -5.38 -20.80 18.52
CA MET A 1 -5.97 -19.43 18.50
C MET A 1 -5.24 -18.62 17.44
N ILE A 2 -5.95 -17.98 16.52
CA ILE A 2 -5.32 -17.05 15.56
C ILE A 2 -5.03 -15.76 16.31
N ASN A 3 -3.75 -15.42 16.50
CA ASN A 3 -3.38 -14.11 17.00
C ASN A 3 -3.82 -13.05 15.99
N LYS A 4 -4.78 -12.21 16.39
CA LYS A 4 -5.27 -11.12 15.56
C LYS A 4 -4.17 -10.05 15.51
N ILE A 5 -3.59 -9.85 14.33
CA ILE A 5 -2.58 -8.80 14.13
C ILE A 5 -3.30 -7.45 14.23
N PRO A 6 -2.91 -6.55 15.14
CA PRO A 6 -3.57 -5.26 15.28
C PRO A 6 -3.27 -4.36 14.07
N VAL A 7 -4.27 -3.59 13.63
CA VAL A 7 -4.20 -2.73 12.45
C VAL A 7 -4.70 -1.34 12.79
N ILE A 8 -3.97 -0.31 12.36
CA ILE A 8 -4.36 1.10 12.45
C ILE A 8 -4.51 1.64 11.03
N THR A 9 -5.66 2.24 10.72
CA THR A 9 -5.90 2.96 9.46
C THR A 9 -5.76 4.47 9.67
N ILE A 10 -5.27 5.18 8.65
CA ILE A 10 -5.11 6.64 8.69
C ILE A 10 -5.66 7.22 7.39
N ASP A 11 -6.84 7.82 7.49
CA ASP A 11 -7.60 8.38 6.36
C ASP A 11 -7.67 9.91 6.41
N GLY A 12 -8.00 10.52 5.27
CA GLY A 12 -8.08 11.98 5.11
C GLY A 12 -7.67 12.46 3.71
N PRO A 13 -7.82 13.75 3.39
CA PRO A 13 -7.55 14.30 2.05
C PRO A 13 -6.05 14.30 1.69
N SER A 14 -5.73 14.50 0.42
CA SER A 14 -4.33 14.58 -0.04
C SER A 14 -3.60 15.76 0.60
N GLY A 15 -2.28 15.64 0.82
CA GLY A 15 -1.45 16.73 1.33
C GLY A 15 -1.45 16.94 2.86
N VAL A 16 -2.39 16.36 3.62
CA VAL A 16 -2.49 16.60 5.09
C VAL A 16 -1.46 15.86 5.96
N GLY A 17 -0.45 15.20 5.36
CA GLY A 17 0.63 14.56 6.12
C GLY A 17 0.36 13.12 6.62
N LYS A 18 -0.67 12.41 6.13
CA LYS A 18 -1.00 11.02 6.54
C LYS A 18 0.16 10.02 6.44
N SER A 19 0.93 10.09 5.35
CA SER A 19 2.14 9.26 5.18
C SER A 19 3.22 9.58 6.19
N THR A 20 3.33 10.83 6.63
CA THR A 20 4.27 11.23 7.68
C THR A 20 3.82 10.69 9.02
N LEU A 21 2.55 10.90 9.38
CA LEU A 21 1.97 10.41 10.63
C LEU A 21 2.03 8.88 10.76
N SER A 22 1.65 8.14 9.71
CA SER A 22 1.73 6.65 9.71
C SER A 22 3.16 6.15 9.96
N LYS A 23 4.17 6.77 9.35
CA LYS A 23 5.58 6.42 9.58
C LYS A 23 6.03 6.73 11.00
N MET A 24 5.60 7.86 11.57
CA MET A 24 5.90 8.21 12.96
C MET A 24 5.28 7.21 13.94
N ILE A 25 4.01 6.86 13.75
CA ILE A 25 3.30 5.87 14.57
C ILE A 25 3.99 4.50 14.45
N ALA A 26 4.26 4.05 13.23
CA ALA A 26 4.91 2.76 13.01
C ALA A 26 6.33 2.71 13.58
N LYS A 27 7.12 3.79 13.50
CA LYS A 27 8.42 3.89 14.16
C LYS A 27 8.28 3.76 15.67
N LYS A 28 7.32 4.45 16.28
CA LYS A 28 7.07 4.40 17.73
C LYS A 28 6.61 3.01 18.21
N LEU A 29 5.81 2.32 17.40
CA LEU A 29 5.28 1.00 17.74
C LEU A 29 6.16 -0.17 17.26
N ASN A 30 7.25 0.09 16.52
CA ASN A 30 8.02 -0.91 15.78
C ASN A 30 7.14 -1.78 14.84
N TRP A 31 6.15 -1.14 14.21
CA TRP A 31 5.21 -1.77 13.29
C TRP A 31 5.61 -1.53 11.83
N SER A 32 4.99 -2.31 10.96
CA SER A 32 5.05 -2.15 9.51
C SER A 32 4.11 -1.03 9.04
N VAL A 33 4.46 -0.35 7.95
CA VAL A 33 3.58 0.62 7.27
C VAL A 33 3.18 0.07 5.92
N LEU A 34 1.88 0.16 5.60
CA LEU A 34 1.34 -0.10 4.27
C LEU A 34 0.77 1.20 3.69
N GLU A 35 1.34 1.70 2.59
CA GLU A 35 0.86 2.92 1.92
C GLU A 35 0.01 2.57 0.70
N SER A 36 -1.31 2.54 0.85
CA SER A 36 -2.27 2.18 -0.23
C SER A 36 -2.02 2.96 -1.52
N GLY A 37 -1.75 4.26 -1.43
CA GLY A 37 -1.48 5.10 -2.59
C GLY A 37 -0.27 4.68 -3.43
N LYS A 38 0.71 3.96 -2.87
CA LYS A 38 1.81 3.38 -3.67
C LYS A 38 1.35 2.16 -4.46
N ILE A 39 0.45 1.36 -3.89
CA ILE A 39 -0.12 0.17 -4.53
C ILE A 39 -0.92 0.59 -5.78
N TYR A 40 -1.80 1.58 -5.65
CA TYR A 40 -2.57 2.10 -6.79
C TYR A 40 -1.65 2.63 -7.91
N ARG A 41 -0.59 3.38 -7.56
CA ARG A 41 0.38 3.89 -8.55
C ARG A 41 1.17 2.77 -9.23
N LEU A 42 1.57 1.74 -8.48
CA LEU A 42 2.26 0.57 -9.03
C LEU A 42 1.36 -0.16 -10.04
N ILE A 43 0.11 -0.42 -9.69
CA ILE A 43 -0.87 -1.05 -10.59
C ILE A 43 -1.05 -0.21 -11.86
N ALA A 44 -1.24 1.10 -11.72
CA ALA A 44 -1.39 2.01 -12.85
C ALA A 44 -0.15 1.99 -13.76
N LEU A 45 1.05 2.05 -13.18
CA LEU A 45 2.31 1.97 -13.92
C LEU A 45 2.44 0.65 -14.68
N LEU A 46 2.10 -0.49 -14.06
CA LEU A 46 2.13 -1.80 -14.72
C LEU A 46 1.13 -1.88 -15.88
N ALA A 47 -0.07 -1.32 -15.71
CA ALA A 47 -1.06 -1.25 -16.78
C ALA A 47 -0.57 -0.40 -17.95
N LEU A 48 -0.01 0.78 -17.67
CA LEU A 48 0.56 1.67 -18.70
C LEU A 48 1.71 0.99 -19.46
N ASN A 49 2.66 0.38 -18.74
CA ASN A 49 3.81 -0.30 -19.34
C ASN A 49 3.38 -1.48 -20.24
N LYS A 50 2.31 -2.19 -19.86
CA LYS A 50 1.76 -3.31 -20.64
C LYS A 50 0.73 -2.88 -21.68
N LYS A 51 0.46 -1.57 -21.83
CA LYS A 51 -0.59 -1.00 -22.69
C LYS A 51 -1.97 -1.63 -22.43
N ILE A 52 -2.24 -1.98 -21.18
CA ILE A 52 -3.51 -2.57 -20.76
C ILE A 52 -4.50 -1.44 -20.50
N ASN A 53 -5.68 -1.51 -21.11
CA ASN A 53 -6.74 -0.55 -20.85
C ASN A 53 -7.20 -0.64 -19.38
N ILE A 54 -7.33 0.50 -18.70
CA ILE A 54 -7.61 0.62 -17.26
C ILE A 54 -9.12 0.41 -17.02
N ILE A 55 -9.53 -0.84 -17.17
CA ILE A 55 -10.88 -1.32 -16.88
C ILE A 55 -10.75 -2.40 -15.82
N GLU A 56 -11.64 -2.42 -14.83
CA GLU A 56 -11.61 -3.33 -13.68
C GLU A 56 -11.30 -4.79 -14.07
N LYS A 57 -12.00 -5.32 -15.08
CA LYS A 57 -11.79 -6.69 -15.60
C LYS A 57 -10.35 -7.00 -16.01
N ASN A 58 -9.61 -6.01 -16.51
CA ASN A 58 -8.22 -6.15 -16.95
C ASN A 58 -7.24 -5.93 -15.80
N ILE A 59 -7.61 -5.14 -14.79
CA ILE A 59 -6.74 -4.75 -13.68
C ILE A 59 -6.74 -5.80 -12.56
N ILE A 60 -7.89 -6.44 -12.26
CA ILE A 60 -8.00 -7.46 -11.22
C ILE A 60 -6.93 -8.57 -11.35
N PRO A 61 -6.69 -9.16 -12.53
CA PRO A 61 -5.65 -10.19 -12.69
C PRO A 61 -4.24 -9.69 -12.40
N ILE A 62 -3.93 -8.42 -12.70
CA ILE A 62 -2.64 -7.79 -12.39
C ILE A 62 -2.50 -7.63 -10.88
N ALA A 63 -3.53 -7.08 -10.23
CA ALA A 63 -3.54 -6.86 -8.80
C ALA A 63 -3.40 -8.18 -8.00
N LYS A 64 -4.05 -9.26 -8.45
CA LYS A 64 -3.96 -10.59 -7.81
C LYS A 64 -2.58 -11.23 -7.90
N ARG A 65 -1.76 -10.83 -8.87
CA ARG A 65 -0.39 -11.35 -9.08
C ARG A 65 0.67 -10.47 -8.43
N LEU A 66 0.26 -9.40 -7.73
CA LEU A 66 1.21 -8.56 -7.01
C LEU A 66 1.62 -9.25 -5.71
N ASP A 67 2.87 -9.72 -5.70
CA ASP A 67 3.52 -10.16 -4.48
C ASP A 67 4.16 -8.96 -3.79
N PHE A 68 3.79 -8.72 -2.53
CA PHE A 68 4.36 -7.66 -1.73
C PHE A 68 5.30 -8.26 -0.70
N ILE A 69 6.58 -7.86 -0.76
CA ILE A 69 7.51 -8.08 0.34
C ILE A 69 7.52 -6.80 1.18
N LEU A 70 7.08 -6.94 2.43
CA LEU A 70 7.23 -5.89 3.43
C LEU A 70 8.69 -5.81 3.84
N ILE A 71 9.45 -4.97 3.14
CA ILE A 71 10.83 -4.68 3.51
C ILE A 71 10.79 -3.78 4.75
N LYS A 72 11.20 -4.30 5.91
CA LYS A 72 11.54 -3.46 7.06
C LYS A 72 12.73 -2.59 6.65
N LYS A 73 12.46 -1.37 6.19
CA LYS A 73 13.49 -0.33 6.21
C LYS A 73 13.79 -0.04 7.68
N LYS A 74 15.04 -0.25 8.12
CA LYS A 74 15.54 0.42 9.33
C LYS A 74 15.34 1.93 9.11
N ILE A 75 14.43 2.53 9.86
CA ILE A 75 14.24 3.99 9.94
C ILE A 75 15.06 4.50 11.12
#